data_AF-A0A3D3J125-F1
#
_entry.id   AF-A0A3D3J125-F1
#
_cell.length_a   1.000
_cell.length_b   1.000
_cell.length_c   1.000
_cell.angle_alpha   90.00
_cell.angle_beta   90.00
_cell.angle_gamma   90.00
#
_symmetry.space_group_name_H-M   'P 1'
#
loop_
_entity.id
_entity.type
_entity.pdbx_description
1 polymer ?
#
loop_
_entity_poly.entity_id
_entity_poly.type
_entity_poly.pdbx_seq_one_letter_code
_entity_poly.pdbx_strand_id
1 'polypeptide(L)'
;MTACSVVIPEGAVQVNNATPEDTNKDVLYQVALLQSLVQGYYDGIVTVDELKKHGDTGIGTFEGVNGEMIVLDGTVYQAVADGSINTPSDTETIPFSNVTFFEADETVSLNGIADMAALQETMNGVVDGLGANCFYMVRIDGSFDSIKVRSEYKQEKPYRPLDVALAEDQTEFDYEDIKGTIVGLYCPDYMGDLNTVGWHFHFIDEERTRGGHVLQVSVREAEAALDITDGFEMALSRDDVFQDMELSKNVDEAIHKAETATTGSDASTEGDTSTEDPFYITEITDDIFDRIYGKSFKEDCTLPREDLRYLHVLHKDAEGNEYEGEMIVNKHIAEDVLEILKELYEADYPIEKIRLVDEYDADDEASMEDNNSSAFNFRFISHTTKVSKHGLGLAVDINTLYNPYTKTVNGERIVEPVTGEPYLDRDADFPYKIDENDLCYKLFTEHGFEWGGAWKNLKDYQHFEIPDEKIAEWYPEN
;
A
#
# COMPACT_ATOMS: atom_id res chain seq x y z
N MET A 1 28.58 -46.17 7.91
CA MET A 1 27.19 -46.61 8.15
C MET A 1 26.92 -46.50 9.64
N THR A 2 26.26 -45.43 10.03
CA THR A 2 25.60 -45.34 11.34
C THR A 2 24.27 -44.67 11.06
N ALA A 3 23.23 -45.48 10.89
CA ALA A 3 21.88 -45.02 10.69
C ALA A 3 21.33 -44.53 12.04
N CYS A 4 21.00 -43.25 12.14
CA CYS A 4 20.17 -42.75 13.23
C CYS A 4 18.72 -43.17 12.96
N SER A 5 18.24 -44.15 13.70
CA SER A 5 16.84 -44.53 13.77
C SER A 5 16.10 -43.53 14.65
N VAL A 6 15.20 -42.73 14.06
CA VAL A 6 14.22 -41.94 14.81
C VAL A 6 13.13 -42.88 15.32
N VAL A 7 12.97 -42.93 16.65
CA VAL A 7 11.90 -43.66 17.33
C VAL A 7 10.74 -42.70 17.50
N ILE A 8 9.62 -42.95 16.83
CA ILE A 8 8.36 -42.23 17.05
C ILE A 8 7.66 -42.89 18.24
N PRO A 9 7.29 -42.15 19.31
CA PRO A 9 6.55 -42.74 20.40
C PRO A 9 5.08 -42.92 19.99
N GLU A 10 4.58 -44.16 20.07
CA GLU A 10 3.15 -44.49 19.98
C GLU A 10 2.42 -43.93 21.21
N GLY A 11 1.86 -42.73 21.07
CA GLY A 11 0.86 -42.17 21.97
C GLY A 11 -0.53 -42.28 21.32
N ALA A 12 -1.44 -42.99 21.98
CA ALA A 12 -2.78 -43.27 21.50
C ALA A 12 -3.56 -42.00 21.10
N VAL A 13 -3.92 -41.90 19.82
CA VAL A 13 -4.93 -40.96 19.32
C VAL A 13 -6.28 -41.40 19.90
N GLN A 14 -6.81 -40.66 20.87
CA GLN A 14 -8.23 -40.74 21.17
C GLN A 14 -8.98 -39.93 20.13
N VAL A 15 -9.61 -40.63 19.19
CA VAL A 15 -10.60 -40.05 18.29
C VAL A 15 -11.85 -39.79 19.13
N ASN A 16 -12.04 -38.55 19.56
CA ASN A 16 -13.32 -38.10 20.07
C ASN A 16 -14.27 -37.94 18.87
N ASN A 17 -15.15 -38.93 18.69
CA ASN A 17 -16.30 -38.79 17.79
C ASN A 17 -17.28 -37.79 18.42
N ALA A 18 -17.11 -36.51 18.13
CA ALA A 18 -18.16 -35.52 18.32
C ALA A 18 -19.28 -35.77 17.28
N THR A 19 -20.53 -35.71 17.73
CA THR A 19 -21.74 -35.82 16.92
C THR A 19 -21.88 -34.61 15.97
N PRO A 20 -22.44 -34.78 14.75
CA PRO A 20 -22.46 -33.75 13.70
C PRO A 20 -23.59 -32.71 13.88
N GLU A 21 -23.71 -32.10 15.06
CA GLU A 21 -24.79 -31.14 15.35
C GLU A 21 -24.32 -29.89 16.13
N ASP A 22 -23.00 -29.62 16.11
CA ASP A 22 -22.40 -28.43 16.74
C ASP A 22 -21.20 -27.97 15.87
N THR A 23 -21.45 -27.74 14.58
CA THR A 23 -20.46 -27.10 13.71
C THR A 23 -20.34 -25.66 14.17
N ASN A 24 -19.15 -25.27 14.64
CA ASN A 24 -18.86 -23.87 14.95
C ASN A 24 -19.22 -23.02 13.72
N LYS A 25 -20.16 -22.10 13.89
CA LYS A 25 -20.61 -21.23 12.80
C LYS A 25 -19.70 -20.01 12.64
N ASP A 26 -18.97 -19.67 13.70
CA ASP A 26 -18.07 -18.52 13.77
C ASP A 26 -16.71 -18.90 13.14
N VAL A 27 -16.74 -19.43 11.91
CA VAL A 27 -15.56 -19.84 11.16
C VAL A 27 -15.56 -19.16 9.80
N LEU A 28 -14.54 -18.33 9.56
CA LEU A 28 -14.30 -17.75 8.27
C LEU A 28 -13.67 -18.83 7.38
N TYR A 29 -14.38 -19.23 6.35
CA TYR A 29 -13.87 -20.10 5.31
C TYR A 29 -13.35 -19.27 4.15
N GLN A 30 -12.03 -19.27 3.97
CA GLN A 30 -11.34 -18.58 2.89
C GLN A 30 -10.91 -19.58 1.80
N VAL A 31 -11.13 -19.23 0.54
CA VAL A 31 -10.58 -19.95 -0.61
C VAL A 31 -9.34 -19.20 -1.09
N ALA A 32 -8.20 -19.89 -1.14
CA ALA A 32 -6.88 -19.36 -1.47
C ALA A 32 -6.41 -18.19 -0.59
N LEU A 33 -5.39 -17.48 -1.07
CA LEU A 33 -4.88 -16.24 -0.50
C LEU A 33 -5.13 -15.13 -1.51
N LEU A 34 -5.37 -13.91 -1.03
CA LEU A 34 -5.44 -12.76 -1.92
C LEU A 34 -4.12 -12.57 -2.69
N GLN A 35 -2.99 -12.87 -2.06
CA GLN A 35 -1.66 -12.87 -2.66
C GLN A 35 -1.58 -13.75 -3.91
N SER A 36 -2.23 -14.92 -3.89
CA SER A 36 -2.27 -15.79 -5.06
C SER A 36 -3.12 -15.20 -6.18
N LEU A 37 -4.26 -14.61 -5.83
CA LEU A 37 -5.15 -13.94 -6.77
C LEU A 37 -4.44 -12.75 -7.44
N VAL A 38 -3.79 -11.89 -6.65
CA VAL A 38 -3.05 -10.72 -7.15
C VAL A 38 -1.94 -11.11 -8.13
N GLN A 39 -1.27 -12.23 -7.88
CA GLN A 39 -0.23 -12.77 -8.77
C GLN A 39 -0.78 -13.48 -10.02
N GLY A 40 -2.09 -13.51 -10.23
CA GLY A 40 -2.73 -14.06 -11.44
C GLY A 40 -3.16 -15.53 -11.32
N TYR A 41 -3.25 -16.08 -10.11
CA TYR A 41 -3.82 -17.42 -9.90
C TYR A 41 -5.36 -17.34 -9.87
N TYR A 42 -5.99 -17.49 -11.03
CA TYR A 42 -7.45 -17.41 -11.19
C TYR A 42 -8.14 -18.75 -11.44
N ASP A 43 -7.39 -19.86 -11.38
CA ASP A 43 -7.98 -21.20 -11.54
C ASP A 43 -8.80 -21.57 -10.30
N GLY A 44 -10.02 -22.07 -10.52
CA GLY A 44 -10.92 -22.34 -9.40
C GLY A 44 -10.50 -23.56 -8.57
N ILE A 45 -10.64 -23.43 -7.24
CA ILE A 45 -10.20 -24.41 -6.25
C ILE A 45 -11.39 -25.21 -5.70
N VAL A 46 -12.49 -24.52 -5.42
CA VAL A 46 -13.74 -25.11 -4.95
C VAL A 46 -14.88 -24.78 -5.92
N THR A 47 -15.97 -25.55 -5.87
CA THR A 47 -17.19 -25.23 -6.62
C THR A 47 -18.16 -24.43 -5.76
N VAL A 48 -19.13 -23.77 -6.39
CA VAL A 48 -20.26 -23.13 -5.70
C VAL A 48 -20.99 -24.10 -4.75
N ASP A 49 -21.22 -25.36 -5.14
CA ASP A 49 -21.80 -26.39 -4.25
C ASP A 49 -20.97 -26.62 -2.99
N GLU A 50 -19.65 -26.63 -3.12
CA GLU A 50 -18.74 -26.86 -2.00
C GLU A 50 -18.68 -25.62 -1.10
N LEU A 51 -18.56 -24.42 -1.67
CA LEU A 51 -18.52 -23.16 -0.91
C LEU A 51 -19.76 -23.02 0.01
N LYS A 52 -20.95 -23.33 -0.50
CA LYS A 52 -22.22 -23.26 0.26
C LYS A 52 -22.27 -24.18 1.49
N LYS A 53 -21.35 -25.14 1.62
CA LYS A 53 -21.25 -26.01 2.81
C LYS A 53 -20.49 -25.34 3.95
N HIS A 54 -19.79 -24.24 3.67
CA HIS A 54 -18.93 -23.53 4.61
C HIS A 54 -19.46 -22.14 4.99
N GLY A 55 -20.46 -21.62 4.28
CA GLY A 55 -21.10 -20.38 4.66
C GLY A 55 -22.32 -20.01 3.81
N ASP A 56 -23.09 -19.05 4.30
CA ASP A 56 -24.29 -18.52 3.68
C ASP A 56 -24.24 -17.02 3.40
N THR A 57 -23.17 -16.35 3.83
CA THR A 57 -22.91 -14.93 3.65
C THR A 57 -21.42 -14.70 3.39
N GLY A 58 -21.09 -13.81 2.44
CA GLY A 58 -19.71 -13.53 2.10
C GLY A 58 -19.49 -12.91 0.73
N ILE A 59 -18.23 -12.80 0.34
CA ILE A 59 -17.74 -12.09 -0.86
C ILE A 59 -16.62 -12.87 -1.56
N GLY A 60 -16.28 -12.52 -2.79
CA GLY A 60 -15.21 -13.17 -3.57
C GLY A 60 -15.33 -12.93 -5.06
N THR A 61 -14.80 -13.85 -5.87
CA THR A 61 -14.88 -13.81 -7.34
C THR A 61 -15.03 -15.22 -7.93
N PHE A 62 -15.08 -15.35 -9.26
CA PHE A 62 -15.19 -16.61 -9.99
C PHE A 62 -13.95 -16.89 -10.84
N GLU A 63 -13.82 -18.13 -11.35
CA GLU A 63 -12.67 -18.53 -12.16
C GLU A 63 -12.40 -17.57 -13.32
N GLY A 64 -11.14 -17.14 -13.44
CA GLY A 64 -10.72 -16.10 -14.36
C GLY A 64 -11.12 -14.69 -13.94
N VAL A 65 -11.32 -14.42 -12.63
CA VAL A 65 -11.83 -13.14 -12.09
C VAL A 65 -13.07 -12.67 -12.85
N ASN A 66 -14.00 -13.60 -13.05
CA ASN A 66 -15.20 -13.36 -13.85
C ASN A 66 -16.28 -12.67 -13.00
N GLY A 67 -16.09 -11.38 -12.75
CA GLY A 67 -16.98 -10.56 -11.96
C GLY A 67 -16.99 -10.91 -10.47
N GLU A 68 -17.92 -10.28 -9.77
CA GLU A 68 -17.90 -10.18 -8.32
C GLU A 68 -18.88 -11.17 -7.70
N MET A 69 -18.44 -11.91 -6.70
CA MET A 69 -19.29 -12.82 -5.94
C MET A 69 -19.91 -12.10 -4.76
N ILE A 70 -21.22 -12.28 -4.60
CA ILE A 70 -21.96 -11.88 -3.39
C ILE A 70 -22.72 -13.11 -2.90
N VAL A 71 -22.43 -13.56 -1.68
CA VAL A 71 -23.19 -14.63 -1.02
C VAL A 71 -24.11 -13.99 0.00
N LEU A 72 -25.40 -14.24 -0.13
CA LEU A 72 -26.42 -13.66 0.74
C LEU A 72 -27.57 -14.66 0.95
N ASP A 73 -27.86 -14.95 2.21
CA ASP A 73 -28.92 -15.88 2.63
C ASP A 73 -28.78 -17.27 1.93
N GLY A 74 -27.54 -17.75 1.79
CA GLY A 74 -27.20 -19.05 1.17
C GLY A 74 -27.27 -19.06 -0.36
N THR A 75 -27.60 -17.93 -0.98
CA THR A 75 -27.60 -17.78 -2.45
C THR A 75 -26.32 -17.10 -2.88
N VAL A 76 -25.63 -17.70 -3.86
CA VAL A 76 -24.46 -17.11 -4.51
C VAL A 76 -24.93 -16.33 -5.73
N TYR A 77 -24.55 -15.07 -5.81
CA TYR A 77 -24.79 -14.16 -6.91
C TYR A 77 -23.46 -13.79 -7.57
N GLN A 78 -23.52 -13.51 -8.87
CA GLN A 78 -22.40 -13.02 -9.66
C GLN A 78 -22.79 -11.68 -10.27
N ALA A 79 -22.13 -10.59 -9.88
CA ALA A 79 -22.21 -9.32 -10.58
C ALA A 79 -21.20 -9.31 -11.72
N VAL A 80 -21.70 -9.21 -12.96
CA VAL A 80 -20.89 -9.31 -14.17
C VAL A 80 -20.53 -7.92 -14.67
N ALA A 81 -19.40 -7.77 -15.35
CA ALA A 81 -18.96 -6.51 -15.96
C ALA A 81 -19.95 -5.84 -16.95
N ASP A 82 -21.02 -6.52 -17.37
CA ASP A 82 -22.11 -5.90 -18.15
C ASP A 82 -23.22 -5.26 -17.28
N GLY A 83 -23.07 -5.31 -15.96
CA GLY A 83 -23.95 -4.76 -14.93
C GLY A 83 -25.09 -5.70 -14.52
N SER A 84 -25.17 -6.90 -15.10
CA SER A 84 -26.20 -7.88 -14.73
C SER A 84 -25.80 -8.72 -13.52
N ILE A 85 -26.80 -9.20 -12.79
CA ILE A 85 -26.65 -10.22 -11.75
C ILE A 85 -27.06 -11.59 -12.29
N ASN A 86 -26.17 -12.57 -12.18
CA ASN A 86 -26.44 -13.97 -12.45
C ASN A 86 -26.49 -14.80 -11.17
N THR A 87 -27.15 -15.96 -11.24
CA THR A 87 -27.01 -17.02 -10.25
C THR A 87 -26.16 -18.13 -10.87
N PRO A 88 -24.85 -18.23 -10.55
CA PRO A 88 -23.96 -19.22 -11.13
C PRO A 88 -24.43 -20.64 -10.83
N SER A 89 -24.03 -21.58 -11.69
CA SER A 89 -24.32 -23.00 -11.47
C SER A 89 -23.55 -23.53 -10.27
N ASP A 90 -24.08 -24.57 -9.62
CA ASP A 90 -23.40 -25.24 -8.50
C ASP A 90 -22.03 -25.86 -8.88
N THR A 91 -21.75 -26.00 -10.18
CA THR A 91 -20.48 -26.48 -10.74
C THR A 91 -19.50 -25.36 -11.11
N GLU A 92 -19.92 -24.09 -11.05
CA GLU A 92 -19.01 -22.97 -11.28
C GLU A 92 -17.91 -22.98 -10.21
N THR A 93 -16.70 -22.62 -10.59
CA THR A 93 -15.50 -22.74 -9.76
C THR A 93 -15.00 -21.39 -9.27
N ILE A 94 -14.34 -21.41 -8.10
CA ILE A 94 -14.06 -20.22 -7.29
C ILE A 94 -12.57 -20.21 -6.95
N PRO A 95 -11.81 -19.19 -7.37
CA PRO A 95 -10.39 -19.07 -7.07
C PRO A 95 -10.13 -18.34 -5.75
N PHE A 96 -11.03 -17.44 -5.33
CA PHE A 96 -10.92 -16.69 -4.08
C PHE A 96 -12.31 -16.28 -3.56
N SER A 97 -12.54 -16.47 -2.27
CA SER A 97 -13.76 -16.06 -1.58
C SER A 97 -13.59 -16.14 -0.07
N ASN A 98 -14.44 -15.41 0.65
CA ASN A 98 -14.55 -15.44 2.11
C ASN A 98 -16.02 -15.61 2.49
N VAL A 99 -16.36 -16.70 3.18
CA VAL A 99 -17.74 -16.95 3.64
C VAL A 99 -17.77 -17.42 5.09
N THR A 100 -18.89 -17.16 5.76
CA THR A 100 -19.21 -17.72 7.08
C THR A 100 -20.70 -18.07 7.13
N PHE A 101 -21.12 -18.85 8.12
CA PHE A 101 -22.55 -19.04 8.43
C PHE A 101 -23.02 -17.91 9.33
N PHE A 102 -23.57 -16.87 8.72
CA PHE A 102 -23.78 -15.59 9.38
C PHE A 102 -24.76 -15.68 10.56
N GLU A 103 -24.28 -15.30 11.73
CA GLU A 103 -25.07 -15.13 12.96
C GLU A 103 -24.78 -13.75 13.56
N ALA A 104 -25.75 -12.85 13.53
CA ALA A 104 -25.55 -11.49 14.02
C ALA A 104 -25.33 -11.46 15.54
N ASP A 105 -24.16 -10.97 15.95
CA ASP A 105 -23.77 -10.75 17.34
C ASP A 105 -24.05 -9.32 17.81
N GLU A 106 -23.83 -8.35 16.93
CA GLU A 106 -24.00 -6.92 17.21
C GLU A 106 -24.74 -6.22 16.05
N THR A 107 -25.55 -5.21 16.38
CA THR A 107 -26.29 -4.43 15.39
C THR A 107 -26.11 -2.94 15.61
N VAL A 108 -25.85 -2.19 14.54
CA VAL A 108 -25.56 -0.76 14.57
C VAL A 108 -26.42 -0.02 13.55
N SER A 109 -27.11 1.04 13.99
CA SER A 109 -27.88 1.89 13.08
C SER A 109 -26.97 2.90 12.39
N LEU A 110 -26.97 2.90 11.06
CA LEU A 110 -26.25 3.84 10.22
C LEU A 110 -27.22 4.87 9.66
N ASN A 111 -26.99 6.15 9.96
CA ASN A 111 -27.90 7.24 9.56
C ASN A 111 -27.09 8.41 9.00
N GLY A 112 -27.28 8.74 7.73
CA GLY A 112 -26.59 9.86 7.08
C GLY A 112 -25.07 9.71 7.05
N ILE A 113 -24.56 8.53 6.74
CA ILE A 113 -23.12 8.31 6.53
C ILE A 113 -22.76 8.93 5.18
N ALA A 114 -21.90 9.95 5.20
CA ALA A 114 -21.66 10.79 4.04
C ALA A 114 -20.96 10.04 2.90
N ASP A 115 -19.93 9.27 3.23
CA ASP A 115 -19.01 8.64 2.30
C ASP A 115 -18.43 7.32 2.86
N MET A 116 -17.56 6.67 2.07
CA MET A 116 -16.88 5.43 2.46
C MET A 116 -16.00 5.60 3.71
N ALA A 117 -15.30 6.73 3.83
CA ALA A 117 -14.42 6.98 4.98
C ALA A 117 -15.23 7.06 6.28
N ALA A 118 -16.38 7.76 6.26
CA ALA A 118 -17.29 7.83 7.40
C ALA A 118 -17.91 6.45 7.74
N LEU A 119 -18.17 5.61 6.74
CA LEU A 119 -18.62 4.24 6.96
C LEU A 119 -17.52 3.43 7.67
N GLN A 120 -16.31 3.44 7.13
CA GLN A 120 -15.17 2.73 7.71
C GLN A 120 -14.85 3.23 9.12
N GLU A 121 -14.83 4.54 9.38
CA GLU A 121 -14.64 5.11 10.71
C GLU A 121 -15.70 4.60 11.70
N THR A 122 -16.97 4.63 11.29
CA THR A 122 -18.09 4.14 12.11
C THR A 122 -17.92 2.66 12.44
N MET A 123 -17.62 1.84 11.43
CA MET A 123 -17.50 0.40 11.57
C MET A 123 -16.23 -0.01 12.35
N ASN A 124 -15.11 0.70 12.16
CA ASN A 124 -13.88 0.52 12.94
C ASN A 124 -14.11 0.83 14.42
N GLY A 125 -14.87 1.87 14.75
CA GLY A 125 -15.23 2.17 16.14
C GLY A 125 -16.05 1.05 16.81
N VAL A 126 -16.83 0.29 16.04
CA VAL A 126 -17.57 -0.90 16.52
C VAL A 126 -16.58 -2.05 16.75
N VAL A 127 -15.71 -2.31 15.79
CA VAL A 127 -14.66 -3.34 15.88
C VAL A 127 -13.74 -3.09 17.07
N ASP A 128 -13.30 -1.86 17.30
CA ASP A 128 -12.48 -1.49 18.46
C ASP A 128 -13.18 -1.80 19.80
N GLY A 129 -14.51 -1.65 19.84
CA GLY A 129 -15.32 -1.97 21.00
C GLY A 129 -15.49 -3.48 21.24
N LEU A 130 -15.46 -4.29 20.18
CA LEU A 130 -15.67 -5.74 20.21
C LEU A 130 -14.35 -6.54 20.29
N GLY A 131 -13.26 -6.00 19.71
CA GLY A 131 -11.91 -6.57 19.70
C GLY A 131 -11.31 -6.73 18.29
N ALA A 132 -10.47 -5.79 17.87
CA ALA A 132 -9.89 -5.69 16.51
C ALA A 132 -9.03 -6.87 15.99
N ASN A 133 -8.84 -7.95 16.77
CA ASN A 133 -8.03 -9.09 16.37
C ASN A 133 -8.84 -10.28 15.84
N CYS A 134 -10.16 -10.15 15.70
CA CYS A 134 -11.05 -11.12 15.06
C CYS A 134 -11.39 -10.68 13.62
N PHE A 135 -11.84 -11.62 12.80
CA PHE A 135 -12.56 -11.27 11.57
C PHE A 135 -13.98 -10.84 11.93
N TYR A 136 -14.57 -9.99 11.09
CA TYR A 136 -15.99 -9.66 11.19
C TYR A 136 -16.65 -9.80 9.82
N MET A 137 -17.68 -10.62 9.70
CA MET A 137 -18.59 -10.55 8.57
C MET A 137 -19.66 -9.51 8.90
N VAL A 138 -19.96 -8.62 7.96
CA VAL A 138 -21.01 -7.61 8.12
C VAL A 138 -22.03 -7.70 7.00
N ARG A 139 -23.29 -7.54 7.38
CA ARG A 139 -24.42 -7.35 6.50
C ARG A 139 -25.05 -6.00 6.79
N ILE A 140 -25.13 -5.13 5.80
CA ILE A 140 -25.72 -3.80 5.92
C ILE A 140 -26.94 -3.70 5.00
N ASP A 141 -28.14 -3.76 5.56
CA ASP A 141 -29.38 -3.61 4.81
C ASP A 141 -29.93 -2.19 4.96
N GLY A 142 -30.24 -1.54 3.84
CA GLY A 142 -30.76 -0.18 3.93
C GLY A 142 -31.04 0.52 2.61
N SER A 143 -31.15 1.84 2.72
CA SER A 143 -31.28 2.78 1.62
C SER A 143 -30.02 3.63 1.53
N PHE A 144 -29.51 3.79 0.33
CA PHE A 144 -28.28 4.49 0.02
C PHE A 144 -28.61 5.68 -0.88
N ASP A 145 -28.04 6.83 -0.57
CA ASP A 145 -28.14 8.00 -1.45
C ASP A 145 -27.38 7.74 -2.74
N SER A 146 -26.18 7.16 -2.62
CA SER A 146 -25.40 6.67 -3.76
C SER A 146 -24.56 5.43 -3.39
N ILE A 147 -24.31 4.56 -4.36
CA ILE A 147 -23.31 3.50 -4.31
C ILE A 147 -22.59 3.47 -5.65
N LYS A 148 -21.27 3.55 -5.63
CA LYS A 148 -20.41 3.23 -6.77
C LYS A 148 -19.85 1.83 -6.61
N VAL A 149 -20.06 0.98 -7.60
CA VAL A 149 -19.48 -0.37 -7.66
C VAL A 149 -18.69 -0.60 -8.92
N ARG A 150 -17.89 -1.66 -8.94
CA ARG A 150 -17.29 -2.22 -10.16
C ARG A 150 -17.56 -3.72 -10.32
N SER A 151 -17.29 -4.23 -11.51
CA SER A 151 -17.18 -5.67 -11.78
C SER A 151 -16.20 -5.95 -12.92
N GLU A 152 -15.46 -7.05 -12.81
CA GLU A 152 -14.41 -7.43 -13.76
C GLU A 152 -14.91 -8.23 -14.96
N TYR A 153 -14.24 -8.08 -16.10
CA TYR A 153 -14.39 -9.01 -17.21
C TYR A 153 -13.55 -10.27 -16.98
N LYS A 154 -14.13 -11.41 -17.31
CA LYS A 154 -13.43 -12.69 -17.31
C LYS A 154 -12.11 -12.63 -18.08
N GLN A 155 -11.02 -12.95 -17.39
CA GLN A 155 -9.71 -13.20 -17.97
C GLN A 155 -9.66 -14.59 -18.60
N GLU A 156 -8.85 -14.71 -19.65
CA GLU A 156 -8.52 -15.98 -20.30
C GLU A 156 -7.01 -16.24 -20.15
N LYS A 157 -6.61 -17.51 -20.18
CA LYS A 157 -5.19 -17.86 -20.04
C LYS A 157 -4.35 -17.34 -21.23
N PRO A 158 -3.08 -16.93 -21.01
CA PRO A 158 -2.41 -16.83 -19.71
C PRO A 158 -2.94 -15.65 -18.89
N TYR A 159 -3.23 -15.91 -17.61
CA TYR A 159 -3.70 -14.87 -16.69
C TYR A 159 -2.61 -13.85 -16.43
N ARG A 160 -3.02 -12.58 -16.34
CA ARG A 160 -2.17 -11.47 -15.93
C ARG A 160 -2.28 -11.28 -14.40
N PRO A 161 -1.33 -10.58 -13.78
CA PRO A 161 -1.52 -10.04 -12.43
C PRO A 161 -2.80 -9.20 -12.33
N LEU A 162 -3.40 -9.16 -11.13
CA LEU A 162 -4.75 -8.59 -10.91
C LEU A 162 -4.80 -7.09 -11.14
N ASP A 163 -3.81 -6.36 -10.65
CA ASP A 163 -3.63 -4.93 -10.92
C ASP A 163 -3.60 -4.62 -12.43
N VAL A 164 -2.91 -5.45 -13.22
CA VAL A 164 -2.84 -5.31 -14.67
C VAL A 164 -4.17 -5.67 -15.34
N ALA A 165 -4.86 -6.70 -14.86
CA ALA A 165 -6.17 -7.07 -15.38
C ALA A 165 -7.22 -5.98 -15.13
N LEU A 166 -7.27 -5.45 -13.90
CA LEU A 166 -8.25 -4.45 -13.48
C LEU A 166 -8.08 -3.09 -14.16
N ALA A 167 -6.85 -2.71 -14.50
CA ALA A 167 -6.58 -1.45 -15.18
C ALA A 167 -7.27 -1.33 -16.56
N GLU A 168 -7.56 -2.46 -17.22
CA GLU A 168 -8.09 -2.49 -18.58
C GLU A 168 -9.47 -3.18 -18.69
N ASP A 169 -9.78 -4.08 -17.76
CA ASP A 169 -10.89 -5.03 -17.88
C ASP A 169 -11.83 -4.99 -16.67
N GLN A 170 -12.34 -3.81 -16.34
CA GLN A 170 -13.46 -3.64 -15.41
C GLN A 170 -14.49 -2.63 -15.92
N THR A 171 -15.70 -2.69 -15.38
CA THR A 171 -16.75 -1.67 -15.60
C THR A 171 -17.22 -1.14 -14.26
N GLU A 172 -17.32 0.19 -14.14
CA GLU A 172 -17.96 0.86 -13.01
C GLU A 172 -19.41 1.22 -13.25
N PHE A 173 -20.18 1.20 -12.16
CA PHE A 173 -21.58 1.55 -12.15
C PHE A 173 -21.88 2.45 -10.96
N ASP A 174 -22.48 3.61 -11.24
CA ASP A 174 -23.02 4.52 -10.24
C ASP A 174 -24.52 4.29 -10.08
N TYR A 175 -24.94 3.99 -8.85
CA TYR A 175 -26.34 3.81 -8.48
C TYR A 175 -26.76 4.89 -7.50
N GLU A 176 -27.83 5.60 -7.84
CA GLU A 176 -28.42 6.66 -7.02
C GLU A 176 -29.77 6.22 -6.47
N ASP A 177 -30.11 6.68 -5.27
CA ASP A 177 -31.38 6.38 -4.58
C ASP A 177 -31.75 4.90 -4.63
N ILE A 178 -30.86 4.06 -4.13
CA ILE A 178 -30.94 2.61 -4.25
C ILE A 178 -31.13 1.94 -2.89
N LYS A 179 -31.88 0.84 -2.88
CA LYS A 179 -32.01 -0.05 -1.74
C LYS A 179 -31.30 -1.35 -2.02
N GLY A 180 -30.73 -1.94 -0.98
CA GLY A 180 -30.07 -3.22 -1.11
C GLY A 180 -29.32 -3.61 0.13
N THR A 181 -28.37 -4.52 -0.08
CA THR A 181 -27.55 -5.12 0.97
C THR A 181 -26.09 -4.98 0.59
N ILE A 182 -25.28 -4.41 1.48
CA ILE A 182 -23.83 -4.54 1.44
C ILE A 182 -23.46 -5.76 2.27
N VAL A 183 -22.59 -6.62 1.74
CA VAL A 183 -21.94 -7.70 2.46
C VAL A 183 -20.45 -7.38 2.51
N GLY A 184 -19.81 -7.51 3.66
CA GLY A 184 -18.40 -7.22 3.77
C GLY A 184 -17.66 -8.03 4.81
N LEU A 185 -16.34 -8.03 4.69
CA LEU A 185 -15.41 -8.68 5.60
C LEU A 185 -14.48 -7.61 6.19
N TYR A 186 -14.31 -7.62 7.50
CA TYR A 186 -13.17 -7.01 8.17
C TYR A 186 -12.08 -8.05 8.37
N CYS A 187 -10.87 -7.76 7.90
CA CYS A 187 -9.66 -8.53 8.17
C CYS A 187 -8.77 -7.79 9.18
N PRO A 188 -8.34 -8.45 10.27
CA PRO A 188 -7.43 -7.83 11.24
C PRO A 188 -6.03 -7.65 10.66
N ASP A 189 -5.31 -6.64 11.15
CA ASP A 189 -4.01 -6.19 10.59
C ASP A 189 -2.96 -7.30 10.49
N TYR A 190 -2.91 -8.22 11.47
CA TYR A 190 -1.92 -9.30 11.49
C TYR A 190 -2.17 -10.40 10.44
N MET A 191 -3.30 -10.36 9.73
CA MET A 191 -3.68 -11.31 8.69
C MET A 191 -3.47 -10.77 7.26
N GLY A 192 -2.80 -9.61 7.11
CA GLY A 192 -2.54 -8.97 5.81
C GLY A 192 -1.80 -9.85 4.78
N ASP A 193 -1.00 -10.81 5.24
CA ASP A 193 -0.32 -11.79 4.38
C ASP A 193 -1.28 -12.84 3.76
N LEU A 194 -2.56 -12.84 4.12
CA LEU A 194 -3.57 -13.79 3.62
C LEU A 194 -4.74 -13.11 2.89
N ASN A 195 -5.05 -11.85 3.24
CA ASN A 195 -6.22 -11.11 2.77
C ASN A 195 -5.99 -9.58 2.90
N THR A 196 -6.88 -8.74 2.37
CA THR A 196 -6.79 -7.27 2.53
C THR A 196 -7.18 -6.85 3.93
N VAL A 197 -6.29 -6.15 4.64
CA VAL A 197 -6.55 -5.59 5.98
C VAL A 197 -7.67 -4.55 5.96
N GLY A 198 -8.44 -4.46 7.04
CA GLY A 198 -9.59 -3.57 7.13
C GLY A 198 -10.81 -4.11 6.39
N TRP A 199 -11.64 -3.20 5.87
CA TRP A 199 -12.95 -3.54 5.31
C TRP A 199 -12.93 -3.76 3.80
N HIS A 200 -13.57 -4.85 3.37
CA HIS A 200 -13.83 -5.19 1.97
C HIS A 200 -15.33 -5.39 1.76
N PHE A 201 -15.95 -4.68 0.82
CA PHE A 201 -17.41 -4.61 0.68
C PHE A 201 -17.89 -4.93 -0.74
N HIS A 202 -18.91 -5.78 -0.86
CA HIS A 202 -19.67 -5.97 -2.09
C HIS A 202 -21.14 -5.57 -1.87
N PHE A 203 -21.84 -5.18 -2.93
CA PHE A 203 -23.24 -4.72 -2.88
C PHE A 203 -24.13 -5.49 -3.85
N ILE A 204 -25.39 -5.69 -3.45
CA ILE A 204 -26.47 -6.15 -4.33
C ILE A 204 -27.78 -5.42 -4.01
N ASP A 205 -28.50 -4.97 -5.05
CA ASP A 205 -29.76 -4.26 -4.89
C ASP A 205 -30.91 -5.15 -4.41
N GLU A 206 -31.97 -4.54 -3.86
CA GLU A 206 -33.14 -5.24 -3.28
C GLU A 206 -33.78 -6.22 -4.28
N GLU A 207 -33.77 -5.88 -5.56
CA GLU A 207 -34.32 -6.68 -6.67
C GLU A 207 -33.37 -7.77 -7.18
N ARG A 208 -32.12 -7.81 -6.72
CA ARG A 208 -31.07 -8.77 -7.15
C ARG A 208 -30.79 -8.69 -8.66
N THR A 209 -30.75 -7.47 -9.19
CA THR A 209 -30.53 -7.16 -10.61
C THR A 209 -29.28 -6.33 -10.86
N ARG A 210 -28.74 -5.65 -9.85
CA ARG A 210 -27.56 -4.78 -9.92
C ARG A 210 -26.68 -5.01 -8.69
N GLY A 211 -25.36 -4.87 -8.84
CA GLY A 211 -24.40 -5.06 -7.76
C GLY A 211 -22.96 -5.01 -8.24
N GLY A 212 -22.02 -5.33 -7.34
CA GLY A 212 -20.58 -5.35 -7.61
C GLY A 212 -19.75 -5.10 -6.35
N HIS A 213 -18.43 -4.99 -6.51
CA HIS A 213 -17.50 -4.57 -5.47
C HIS A 213 -17.66 -3.08 -5.19
N VAL A 214 -17.79 -2.67 -3.92
CA VAL A 214 -18.12 -1.29 -3.53
C VAL A 214 -16.86 -0.43 -3.45
N LEU A 215 -16.84 0.63 -4.26
CA LEU A 215 -15.76 1.63 -4.29
C LEU A 215 -16.12 2.87 -3.47
N GLN A 216 -17.39 3.31 -3.54
CA GLN A 216 -17.90 4.46 -2.79
C GLN A 216 -19.34 4.20 -2.34
N VAL A 217 -19.74 4.81 -1.23
CA VAL A 217 -21.09 4.68 -0.69
C VAL A 217 -21.47 5.95 0.08
N SER A 218 -22.73 6.34 -0.03
CA SER A 218 -23.38 7.31 0.85
C SER A 218 -24.64 6.68 1.42
N VAL A 219 -24.70 6.49 2.74
CA VAL A 219 -25.79 5.78 3.42
C VAL A 219 -26.81 6.78 3.94
N ARG A 220 -28.06 6.64 3.48
CA ARG A 220 -29.17 7.44 3.98
C ARG A 220 -29.64 6.91 5.34
N GLU A 221 -30.03 5.65 5.36
CA GLU A 221 -30.52 4.93 6.54
C GLU A 221 -30.33 3.43 6.31
N ALA A 222 -29.59 2.76 7.20
CA ALA A 222 -29.33 1.33 7.14
C ALA A 222 -29.12 0.75 8.55
N GLU A 223 -29.18 -0.57 8.64
CA GLU A 223 -28.78 -1.33 9.82
C GLU A 223 -27.62 -2.25 9.43
N ALA A 224 -26.49 -2.12 10.13
CA ALA A 224 -25.35 -3.03 10.01
C ALA A 224 -25.45 -4.10 11.09
N ALA A 225 -25.51 -5.36 10.69
CA ALA A 225 -25.39 -6.52 11.56
C ALA A 225 -23.99 -7.13 11.38
N LEU A 226 -23.27 -7.31 12.49
CA LEU A 226 -21.92 -7.88 12.51
C LEU A 226 -21.95 -9.26 13.16
N ASP A 227 -21.18 -10.17 12.58
CA ASP A 227 -20.87 -11.51 13.09
C ASP A 227 -19.37 -11.53 13.44
N ILE A 228 -19.04 -11.89 14.68
CA ILE A 228 -17.67 -12.01 15.17
C ILE A 228 -17.16 -13.40 14.83
N THR A 229 -16.29 -13.48 13.83
CA THR A 229 -15.82 -14.75 13.31
C THR A 229 -14.40 -15.04 13.80
N ASP A 230 -14.27 -15.88 14.84
CA ASP A 230 -12.99 -16.15 15.53
C ASP A 230 -12.30 -17.46 15.13
N GLY A 231 -12.96 -18.27 14.30
CA GLY A 231 -12.38 -19.41 13.60
C GLY A 231 -11.93 -19.05 12.18
N PHE A 232 -10.90 -19.74 11.69
CA PHE A 232 -10.39 -19.57 10.34
C PHE A 232 -10.07 -20.93 9.72
N GLU A 233 -10.65 -21.20 8.56
CA GLU A 233 -10.36 -22.36 7.70
C GLU A 233 -9.99 -21.87 6.30
N MET A 234 -8.97 -22.48 5.69
CA MET A 234 -8.52 -22.08 4.36
C MET A 234 -8.38 -23.28 3.43
N ALA A 235 -8.96 -23.15 2.23
CA ALA A 235 -8.79 -24.09 1.13
C ALA A 235 -7.66 -23.65 0.21
N LEU A 236 -6.66 -24.52 0.02
CA LEU A 236 -5.52 -24.27 -0.85
C LEU A 236 -5.51 -25.21 -2.05
N SER A 237 -5.05 -24.72 -3.20
CA SER A 237 -4.79 -25.57 -4.36
C SER A 237 -3.59 -26.49 -4.11
N ARG A 238 -3.60 -27.64 -4.80
CA ARG A 238 -2.52 -28.64 -4.79
C ARG A 238 -1.87 -28.83 -6.15
N ASP A 239 -2.26 -28.04 -7.15
CA ASP A 239 -1.59 -28.11 -8.45
C ASP A 239 -0.21 -27.47 -8.43
N ASP A 240 0.58 -27.82 -9.45
CA ASP A 240 1.96 -27.38 -9.55
C ASP A 240 2.05 -25.85 -9.74
N VAL A 241 1.07 -25.20 -10.37
CA VAL A 241 1.09 -23.75 -10.60
C VAL A 241 1.05 -23.01 -9.28
N PHE A 242 0.13 -23.37 -8.39
CA PHE A 242 0.02 -22.78 -7.05
C PHE A 242 1.24 -23.07 -6.18
N GLN A 243 1.77 -24.30 -6.24
CA GLN A 243 2.93 -24.70 -5.41
C GLN A 243 4.25 -24.05 -5.85
N ASP A 244 4.34 -23.62 -7.11
CA ASP A 244 5.52 -22.93 -7.65
C ASP A 244 5.48 -21.39 -7.42
N MET A 245 4.41 -20.85 -6.83
CA MET A 245 4.27 -19.40 -6.56
C MET A 245 5.13 -18.94 -5.38
N GLU A 246 5.65 -17.71 -5.48
CA GLU A 246 6.31 -17.02 -4.36
C GLU A 246 5.29 -16.18 -3.58
N LEU A 247 4.47 -16.85 -2.76
CA LEU A 247 3.38 -16.19 -2.02
C LEU A 247 3.86 -15.26 -0.89
N SER A 248 5.15 -15.30 -0.53
CA SER A 248 5.78 -14.36 0.42
C SER A 248 6.32 -13.10 -0.23
N LYS A 249 6.16 -12.93 -1.55
CA LYS A 249 6.52 -11.70 -2.24
C LYS A 249 5.62 -10.57 -1.73
N ASN A 250 6.21 -9.42 -1.36
CA ASN A 250 5.41 -8.24 -1.04
C ASN A 250 4.63 -7.82 -2.30
N VAL A 251 3.31 -7.78 -2.17
CA VAL A 251 2.35 -7.41 -3.22
C VAL A 251 1.31 -6.43 -2.67
N ASP A 252 1.62 -5.73 -1.59
CA ASP A 252 0.66 -4.89 -0.84
C ASP A 252 0.13 -3.76 -1.72
N GLU A 253 1.02 -3.15 -2.51
CA GLU A 253 0.65 -2.12 -3.49
C GLU A 253 -0.27 -2.67 -4.58
N ALA A 254 -0.01 -3.89 -5.07
CA ALA A 254 -0.83 -4.54 -6.07
C ALA A 254 -2.19 -4.98 -5.51
N ILE A 255 -2.25 -5.38 -4.23
CA ILE A 255 -3.51 -5.60 -3.49
C ILE A 255 -4.29 -4.28 -3.38
N HIS A 256 -3.63 -3.21 -2.94
CA HIS A 256 -4.29 -1.92 -2.78
C HIS A 256 -4.83 -1.41 -4.12
N LYS A 257 -4.00 -1.38 -5.17
CA LYS A 257 -4.42 -1.05 -6.54
C LYS A 257 -5.55 -1.94 -7.01
N ALA A 258 -5.48 -3.24 -6.73
CA ALA A 258 -6.52 -4.16 -7.10
C ALA A 258 -7.83 -3.79 -6.40
N GLU A 259 -7.87 -3.56 -5.09
CA GLU A 259 -9.12 -3.29 -4.36
C GLU A 259 -9.69 -1.87 -4.56
N THR A 260 -8.90 -0.90 -5.04
CA THR A 260 -9.35 0.51 -5.13
C THR A 260 -9.43 1.09 -6.56
N ALA A 261 -8.95 0.37 -7.59
CA ALA A 261 -8.89 0.88 -8.96
C ALA A 261 -10.25 1.33 -9.54
N THR A 262 -10.28 2.52 -10.16
CA THR A 262 -11.42 3.10 -10.91
C THR A 262 -11.05 3.43 -12.37
N THR A 263 -12.05 3.61 -13.25
CA THR A 263 -12.01 3.77 -14.71
C THR A 263 -12.63 5.11 -15.11
N GLY A 264 -11.78 6.14 -15.29
CA GLY A 264 -12.07 7.28 -16.16
C GLY A 264 -12.72 8.52 -15.52
N SER A 265 -11.99 9.63 -15.64
CA SER A 265 -12.32 11.02 -15.31
C SER A 265 -13.44 11.64 -16.15
N ASP A 266 -14.33 12.42 -15.53
CA ASP A 266 -15.03 13.53 -16.18
C ASP A 266 -15.09 14.74 -15.24
N ALA A 267 -14.38 15.80 -15.61
CA ALA A 267 -14.22 17.02 -14.84
C ALA A 267 -15.22 18.11 -15.27
N SER A 268 -15.93 18.68 -14.29
CA SER A 268 -16.29 20.12 -14.10
C SER A 268 -17.66 20.20 -13.39
N THR A 269 -17.79 20.74 -12.17
CA THR A 269 -17.23 22.00 -11.67
C THR A 269 -17.25 21.99 -10.12
N GLU A 270 -16.11 22.33 -9.50
CA GLU A 270 -15.82 22.50 -8.05
C GLU A 270 -15.93 21.23 -7.19
N GLY A 271 -14.90 20.46 -6.82
CA GLY A 271 -13.45 20.37 -7.07
C GLY A 271 -13.01 19.18 -6.19
N ASP A 272 -12.59 18.05 -6.73
CA ASP A 272 -11.19 17.76 -7.05
C ASP A 272 -11.12 16.60 -8.07
N THR A 273 -10.10 16.64 -8.91
CA THR A 273 -9.84 15.72 -10.02
C THR A 273 -8.52 15.00 -9.73
N SER A 274 -8.51 13.67 -9.65
CA SER A 274 -7.28 12.87 -9.71
C SER A 274 -7.65 11.53 -10.37
N THR A 275 -6.97 10.90 -11.35
CA THR A 275 -5.54 10.89 -11.72
C THR A 275 -4.70 11.19 -10.51
N GLU A 276 -4.54 10.20 -9.62
CA GLU A 276 -3.56 10.36 -8.54
C GLU A 276 -2.24 10.75 -9.18
N ASP A 277 -1.84 11.99 -8.88
CA ASP A 277 -0.61 12.57 -9.36
C ASP A 277 0.49 11.64 -8.87
N PRO A 278 1.31 11.03 -9.75
CA PRO A 278 2.38 10.15 -9.31
C PRO A 278 3.46 10.90 -8.52
N PHE A 279 3.31 12.23 -8.39
CA PHE A 279 3.99 13.08 -7.40
C PHE A 279 3.01 13.48 -6.31
N TYR A 280 3.16 12.95 -5.10
CA TYR A 280 2.30 13.31 -3.97
C TYR A 280 3.05 13.36 -2.64
N ILE A 281 2.43 14.07 -1.69
CA ILE A 281 2.92 14.23 -0.32
C ILE A 281 1.89 13.64 0.64
N THR A 282 2.36 12.86 1.61
CA THR A 282 1.53 12.42 2.75
C THR A 282 2.17 12.80 4.07
N GLU A 283 1.36 12.78 5.13
CA GLU A 283 1.92 12.67 6.48
C GLU A 283 2.64 11.32 6.65
N ILE A 284 3.55 11.24 7.61
CA ILE A 284 4.18 9.97 7.97
C ILE A 284 3.09 9.10 8.61
N THR A 285 2.62 8.09 7.90
CA THR A 285 1.69 7.06 8.39
C THR A 285 2.39 6.12 9.36
N ASP A 286 1.63 5.29 10.09
CA ASP A 286 2.23 4.33 11.03
C ASP A 286 3.11 3.32 10.30
N ASP A 287 2.69 2.86 9.12
CA ASP A 287 3.49 1.95 8.29
C ASP A 287 4.83 2.58 7.85
N ILE A 288 4.81 3.85 7.41
CA ILE A 288 6.03 4.57 7.06
C ILE A 288 6.88 4.78 8.31
N PHE A 289 6.26 5.09 9.44
CA PHE A 289 6.99 5.28 10.69
C PHE A 289 7.68 4.00 11.15
N ASP A 290 7.01 2.85 11.07
CA ASP A 290 7.58 1.55 11.45
C ASP A 290 8.76 1.16 10.57
N ARG A 291 8.76 1.55 9.29
CA ARG A 291 9.91 1.37 8.38
C ARG A 291 11.16 2.15 8.81
N ILE A 292 10.98 3.35 9.37
CA ILE A 292 12.08 4.28 9.70
C ILE A 292 12.48 4.27 11.18
N TYR A 293 11.60 3.79 12.06
CA TYR A 293 11.82 3.81 13.50
C TYR A 293 12.95 2.85 13.91
N GLY A 294 13.86 3.35 14.76
CA GLY A 294 15.07 2.64 15.16
C GLY A 294 16.23 2.72 14.15
N LYS A 295 15.99 3.33 12.98
CA LYS A 295 16.97 3.54 11.90
C LYS A 295 17.21 5.03 11.67
N SER A 296 16.64 5.60 10.62
CA SER A 296 16.75 7.03 10.30
C SER A 296 15.96 7.88 11.28
N PHE A 297 14.90 7.34 11.91
CA PHE A 297 14.21 7.94 13.05
C PHE A 297 14.57 7.21 14.34
N LYS A 298 15.44 7.79 15.17
CA LYS A 298 15.92 7.16 16.41
C LYS A 298 15.00 7.43 17.59
N GLU A 299 15.07 6.61 18.64
CA GLU A 299 14.30 6.81 19.88
C GLU A 299 14.58 8.18 20.53
N ASP A 300 15.80 8.70 20.38
CA ASP A 300 16.21 10.02 20.86
C ASP A 300 16.04 11.14 19.81
N CYS A 301 15.30 10.88 18.73
CA CYS A 301 14.96 11.89 17.73
C CYS A 301 14.20 13.03 18.39
N THR A 302 14.77 14.23 18.33
CA THR A 302 14.15 15.43 18.90
C THR A 302 13.21 16.13 17.94
N LEU A 303 13.21 15.73 16.66
CA LEU A 303 12.28 16.25 15.67
C LEU A 303 10.95 15.49 15.79
N PRO A 304 9.82 16.18 15.97
CA PRO A 304 8.52 15.53 16.01
C PRO A 304 8.20 14.83 14.68
N ARG A 305 7.57 13.66 14.73
CA ARG A 305 7.16 12.92 13.52
C ARG A 305 6.23 13.78 12.64
N GLU A 306 5.37 14.59 13.25
CA GLU A 306 4.45 15.50 12.56
C GLU A 306 5.15 16.62 11.76
N ASP A 307 6.45 16.84 11.99
CA ASP A 307 7.27 17.77 11.22
C ASP A 307 7.84 17.14 9.94
N LEU A 308 7.68 15.83 9.75
CA LEU A 308 8.11 15.12 8.55
C LEU A 308 6.94 14.87 7.59
N ARG A 309 7.28 14.75 6.31
CA ARG A 309 6.39 14.39 5.22
C ARG A 309 7.06 13.34 4.36
N TYR A 310 6.26 12.40 3.89
CA TYR A 310 6.66 11.40 2.92
C TYR A 310 6.29 11.92 1.53
N LEU A 311 7.22 11.82 0.60
CA LEU A 311 7.06 12.16 -0.81
C LEU A 311 7.15 10.86 -1.60
N HIS A 312 6.15 10.65 -2.45
CA HIS A 312 6.26 9.74 -3.58
C HIS A 312 6.50 10.54 -4.85
N VAL A 313 7.44 10.09 -5.67
CA VAL A 313 7.86 10.78 -6.89
C VAL A 313 8.17 9.76 -7.99
N LEU A 314 8.15 10.19 -9.24
CA LEU A 314 8.80 9.46 -10.32
C LEU A 314 10.18 10.05 -10.61
N HIS A 315 11.10 9.20 -11.05
CA HIS A 315 12.40 9.63 -11.55
C HIS A 315 12.83 8.78 -12.75
N LYS A 316 13.85 9.25 -13.48
CA LYS A 316 14.41 8.54 -14.64
C LYS A 316 15.89 8.32 -14.46
N ASP A 317 16.39 7.14 -14.80
CA ASP A 317 17.84 6.88 -14.86
C ASP A 317 18.51 7.55 -16.07
N ALA A 318 19.83 7.37 -16.25
CA ALA A 318 20.55 7.92 -17.40
C ALA A 318 20.13 7.32 -18.75
N GLU A 319 19.50 6.14 -18.75
CA GLU A 319 18.91 5.48 -19.91
C GLU A 319 17.48 5.97 -20.22
N GLY A 320 16.88 6.76 -19.31
CA GLY A 320 15.53 7.29 -19.42
C GLY A 320 14.45 6.30 -18.97
N ASN A 321 14.81 5.21 -18.29
CA ASN A 321 13.85 4.30 -17.69
C ASN A 321 13.24 4.96 -16.46
N GLU A 322 11.92 4.81 -16.32
CA GLU A 322 11.15 5.40 -15.23
C GLU A 322 11.08 4.47 -14.02
N TYR A 323 11.19 5.06 -12.84
CA TYR A 323 11.12 4.39 -11.55
C TYR A 323 10.31 5.23 -10.57
N GLU A 324 9.65 4.54 -9.64
CA GLU A 324 9.09 5.16 -8.44
C GLU A 324 10.19 5.43 -7.41
N GLY A 325 10.01 6.50 -6.65
CA GLY A 325 10.95 6.97 -5.65
C GLY A 325 10.26 7.45 -4.39
N GLU A 326 10.95 7.26 -3.27
CA GLU A 326 10.45 7.60 -1.93
C GLU A 326 11.44 8.54 -1.21
N MET A 327 10.95 9.65 -0.67
CA MET A 327 11.78 10.58 0.10
C MET A 327 11.03 11.13 1.32
N ILE A 328 11.70 11.18 2.48
CA ILE A 328 11.16 11.85 3.67
C ILE A 328 11.88 13.17 3.87
N VAL A 329 11.12 14.25 3.97
CA VAL A 329 11.60 15.62 4.19
C VAL A 329 10.79 16.30 5.28
N ASN A 330 11.23 17.48 5.72
CA ASN A 330 10.46 18.31 6.63
C ASN A 330 9.25 18.91 5.91
N LYS A 331 8.11 19.04 6.60
CA LYS A 331 6.89 19.68 6.10
C LYS A 331 7.12 21.08 5.53
N HIS A 332 8.12 21.81 6.02
CA HIS A 332 8.46 23.15 5.56
C HIS A 332 9.05 23.20 4.15
N ILE A 333 9.56 22.08 3.63
CA ILE A 333 10.15 21.99 2.30
C ILE A 333 9.49 20.93 1.41
N ALA A 334 8.45 20.26 1.90
CA ALA A 334 7.82 19.13 1.20
C ALA A 334 7.31 19.51 -0.20
N GLU A 335 6.54 20.60 -0.28
CA GLU A 335 6.02 21.13 -1.55
C GLU A 335 7.16 21.56 -2.49
N ASP A 336 8.14 22.30 -1.97
CA ASP A 336 9.30 22.76 -2.75
C ASP A 336 10.08 21.57 -3.35
N VAL A 337 10.36 20.54 -2.55
CA VAL A 337 11.11 19.36 -3.02
C VAL A 337 10.29 18.52 -4.00
N LEU A 338 8.98 18.38 -3.79
CA LEU A 338 8.11 17.67 -4.72
C LEU A 338 8.09 18.38 -6.09
N GLU A 339 7.94 19.71 -6.10
CA GLU A 339 7.96 20.53 -7.33
C GLU A 339 9.29 20.41 -8.07
N ILE A 340 10.42 20.52 -7.36
CA ILE A 340 11.76 20.34 -7.94
C ILE A 340 11.90 18.96 -8.58
N LEU A 341 11.54 17.89 -7.86
CA LEU A 341 11.69 16.52 -8.38
C LEU A 341 10.77 16.25 -9.57
N LYS A 342 9.57 16.84 -9.58
CA LYS A 342 8.65 16.80 -10.71
C LYS A 342 9.23 17.51 -11.94
N GLU A 343 9.76 18.71 -11.79
CA GLU A 343 10.40 19.45 -12.88
C GLU A 343 11.63 18.73 -13.43
N LEU A 344 12.42 18.09 -12.57
CA LEU A 344 13.55 17.25 -12.99
C LEU A 344 13.07 16.05 -13.81
N TYR A 345 12.05 15.33 -13.34
CA TYR A 345 11.47 14.20 -14.06
C TYR A 345 10.87 14.58 -15.42
N GLU A 346 10.13 15.70 -15.49
CA GLU A 346 9.55 16.23 -16.73
C GLU A 346 10.62 16.67 -17.74
N ALA A 347 11.80 17.05 -17.26
CA ALA A 347 12.96 17.41 -18.07
C ALA A 347 13.83 16.21 -18.49
N ASP A 348 13.41 14.97 -18.21
CA ASP A 348 14.21 13.75 -18.39
C ASP A 348 15.58 13.85 -17.68
N TYR A 349 15.65 14.56 -16.55
CA TYR A 349 16.88 14.72 -15.78
C TYR A 349 17.23 13.40 -15.08
N PRO A 350 18.48 12.90 -15.22
CA PRO A 350 18.84 11.59 -14.71
C PRO A 350 19.03 11.61 -13.18
N ILE A 351 18.24 10.81 -12.48
CA ILE A 351 18.41 10.45 -11.07
C ILE A 351 18.39 8.92 -10.99
N GLU A 352 19.48 8.34 -10.48
CA GLU A 352 19.65 6.89 -10.48
C GLU A 352 18.65 6.19 -9.56
N LYS A 353 18.52 6.67 -8.32
CA LYS A 353 17.64 6.12 -7.28
C LYS A 353 17.16 7.23 -6.36
N ILE A 354 15.93 7.09 -5.89
CA ILE A 354 15.38 7.86 -4.78
C ILE A 354 14.75 6.85 -3.81
N ARG A 355 15.48 6.51 -2.76
CA ARG A 355 15.03 5.54 -1.74
C ARG A 355 15.26 6.08 -0.35
N LEU A 356 14.42 5.64 0.58
CA LEU A 356 14.63 5.93 2.00
C LEU A 356 15.98 5.34 2.43
N VAL A 357 16.74 6.13 3.20
CA VAL A 357 18.05 5.70 3.73
C VAL A 357 17.91 4.46 4.64
N ASP A 358 16.70 4.19 5.13
CA ASP A 358 16.33 3.03 5.93
C ASP A 358 16.47 1.69 5.21
N GLU A 359 16.44 1.67 3.87
CA GLU A 359 16.81 0.48 3.07
C GLU A 359 18.28 0.09 3.24
N TYR A 360 19.11 1.04 3.66
CA TYR A 360 20.53 0.89 3.94
C TYR A 360 20.81 0.89 5.45
N ASP A 361 19.80 0.59 6.28
CA ASP A 361 19.87 0.66 7.74
C ASP A 361 20.35 2.03 8.28
N ALA A 362 20.02 3.10 7.55
CA ALA A 362 20.46 4.47 7.81
C ALA A 362 21.98 4.70 7.74
N ASP A 363 22.70 3.84 7.03
CA ASP A 363 24.13 3.97 6.73
C ASP A 363 24.34 4.88 5.51
N ASP A 364 24.86 6.08 5.75
CA ASP A 364 25.10 7.08 4.70
C ASP A 364 26.11 6.56 3.65
N GLU A 365 27.18 5.87 4.06
CA GLU A 365 28.21 5.41 3.11
C GLU A 365 27.63 4.36 2.16
N ALA A 366 26.89 3.38 2.67
CA ALA A 366 26.25 2.36 1.85
C ALA A 366 25.22 2.96 0.86
N SER A 367 24.41 3.91 1.33
CA SER A 367 23.44 4.64 0.50
C SER A 367 24.16 5.46 -0.59
N MET A 368 25.23 6.17 -0.22
CA MET A 368 25.99 7.00 -1.14
C MET A 368 26.75 6.19 -2.19
N GLU A 369 27.38 5.08 -1.81
CA GLU A 369 28.08 4.18 -2.73
C GLU A 369 27.14 3.58 -3.79
N ASP A 370 25.87 3.37 -3.44
CA ASP A 370 24.85 2.85 -4.36
C ASP A 370 24.14 3.95 -5.18
N ASN A 371 24.68 5.17 -5.13
CA ASN A 371 24.21 6.37 -5.84
C ASN A 371 22.77 6.76 -5.49
N ASN A 372 22.34 6.48 -4.27
CA ASN A 372 21.00 6.81 -3.81
C ASN A 372 20.86 8.31 -3.49
N SER A 373 19.77 8.93 -3.94
CA SER A 373 19.36 10.26 -3.53
C SER A 373 18.44 10.18 -2.32
N SER A 374 18.68 10.98 -1.28
CA SER A 374 17.96 10.86 -0.01
C SER A 374 17.95 12.18 0.78
N ALA A 375 17.13 12.26 1.84
CA ALA A 375 16.97 13.48 2.63
C ALA A 375 17.01 13.23 4.14
N PHE A 376 15.92 12.79 4.77
CA PHE A 376 15.90 12.61 6.23
C PHE A 376 16.81 11.47 6.71
N ASN A 377 17.71 11.79 7.64
CA ASN A 377 18.49 10.82 8.41
C ASN A 377 18.90 11.42 9.77
N PHE A 378 18.25 11.01 10.86
CA PHE A 378 18.50 11.60 12.18
C PHE A 378 19.90 11.30 12.72
N ARG A 379 20.69 12.36 12.82
CA ARG A 379 22.01 12.37 13.45
C ARG A 379 22.38 13.75 13.96
N PHE A 380 23.15 13.78 15.05
CA PHE A 380 23.85 14.97 15.50
C PHE A 380 25.07 15.24 14.62
N ILE A 381 25.38 16.52 14.39
CA ILE A 381 26.64 16.91 13.75
C ILE A 381 27.79 16.42 14.64
N SER A 382 28.78 15.77 14.03
CA SER A 382 29.90 15.14 14.72
C SER A 382 30.52 16.04 15.80
N HIS A 383 30.63 15.50 17.02
CA HIS A 383 31.13 16.17 18.23
C HIS A 383 30.30 17.36 18.74
N THR A 384 29.04 17.49 18.32
CA THR A 384 28.10 18.51 18.81
C THR A 384 26.79 17.87 19.26
N THR A 385 25.92 18.67 19.87
CA THR A 385 24.52 18.32 20.15
C THR A 385 23.55 18.97 19.17
N LYS A 386 24.05 19.62 18.10
CA LYS A 386 23.21 20.23 17.06
C LYS A 386 22.77 19.12 16.11
N VAL A 387 21.47 18.96 15.92
CA VAL A 387 20.92 18.05 14.90
C VAL A 387 21.39 18.53 13.53
N SER A 388 21.84 17.61 12.69
CA SER A 388 22.23 17.92 11.31
C SER A 388 21.01 18.35 10.49
N LYS A 389 21.23 19.00 9.33
CA LYS A 389 20.10 19.41 8.49
C LYS A 389 19.37 18.21 7.88
N HIS A 390 20.07 17.13 7.54
CA HIS A 390 19.44 15.83 7.24
C HIS A 390 18.61 15.32 8.41
N GLY A 391 19.10 15.44 9.64
CA GLY A 391 18.34 15.05 10.83
C GLY A 391 17.13 15.93 11.15
N LEU A 392 17.00 17.10 10.50
CA LEU A 392 15.81 17.93 10.54
C LEU A 392 14.89 17.71 9.33
N GLY A 393 15.32 16.89 8.34
CA GLY A 393 14.65 16.74 7.05
C GLY A 393 14.75 17.99 6.17
N LEU A 394 15.76 18.84 6.39
CA LEU A 394 15.94 20.14 5.75
C LEU A 394 17.12 20.19 4.75
N ALA A 395 17.60 19.01 4.36
CA ALA A 395 18.62 18.82 3.35
C ALA A 395 18.29 17.65 2.45
N VAL A 396 18.74 17.72 1.20
CA VAL A 396 18.55 16.71 0.16
C VAL A 396 19.88 16.47 -0.53
N ASP A 397 20.24 15.20 -0.69
CA ASP A 397 21.40 14.76 -1.45
C ASP A 397 20.95 14.10 -2.77
N ILE A 398 21.55 14.47 -3.90
CA ILE A 398 21.19 13.97 -5.23
C ILE A 398 22.39 13.28 -5.91
N ASN A 399 22.17 12.07 -6.42
CA ASN A 399 23.15 11.26 -7.17
C ASN A 399 24.53 11.25 -6.49
N THR A 400 24.52 10.75 -5.26
CA THR A 400 25.57 10.84 -4.25
C THR A 400 26.92 10.28 -4.67
N LEU A 401 26.95 9.19 -5.44
CA LEU A 401 28.19 8.58 -5.94
C LEU A 401 28.97 9.53 -6.87
N TYR A 402 28.25 10.19 -7.78
CA TYR A 402 28.83 11.07 -8.81
C TYR A 402 29.07 12.50 -8.31
N ASN A 403 28.53 12.83 -7.15
CA ASN A 403 28.60 14.16 -6.55
C ASN A 403 29.16 14.09 -5.11
N PRO A 404 30.37 13.54 -4.91
CA PRO A 404 30.87 13.22 -3.57
C PRO A 404 31.12 14.46 -2.70
N TYR A 405 31.03 14.26 -1.40
CA TYR A 405 31.65 15.12 -0.40
C TYR A 405 33.17 14.99 -0.44
N THR A 406 33.88 16.12 -0.26
CA THR A 406 35.32 16.10 -0.02
C THR A 406 35.80 17.24 0.87
N LYS A 407 36.74 16.89 1.75
CA LYS A 407 37.41 17.84 2.64
C LYS A 407 38.86 17.42 2.88
N THR A 408 39.75 18.40 3.07
CA THR A 408 41.12 18.13 3.51
C THR A 408 41.24 18.39 5.01
N VAL A 409 41.66 17.37 5.77
CA VAL A 409 41.90 17.43 7.22
C VAL A 409 43.34 17.00 7.48
N ASN A 410 44.15 17.85 8.12
CA ASN A 410 45.55 17.56 8.43
C ASN A 410 46.43 17.13 7.23
N GLY A 411 46.06 17.54 6.01
CA GLY A 411 46.76 17.17 4.78
C GLY A 411 46.30 15.85 4.14
N GLU A 412 45.36 15.16 4.76
CA GLU A 412 44.67 13.99 4.21
C GLU A 412 43.34 14.41 3.58
N ARG A 413 43.04 13.90 2.39
CA ARG A 413 41.78 14.14 1.71
C ARG A 413 40.80 13.05 2.11
N ILE A 414 39.65 13.47 2.62
CA ILE A 414 38.49 12.63 2.88
C ILE A 414 37.55 12.80 1.67
N VAL A 415 36.98 11.69 1.22
CA VAL A 415 35.99 11.61 0.15
C VAL A 415 34.90 10.66 0.61
N GLU A 416 33.65 11.09 0.51
CA GLU A 416 32.47 10.33 0.91
C GLU A 416 31.44 10.44 -0.23
N PRO A 417 30.99 9.32 -0.83
CA PRO A 417 31.47 7.98 -0.58
C PRO A 417 32.92 7.80 -1.06
N VAL A 418 33.66 6.86 -0.48
CA VAL A 418 35.06 6.59 -0.86
C VAL A 418 35.17 6.22 -2.34
N THR A 419 34.18 5.52 -2.87
CA THR A 419 34.08 5.14 -4.28
C THR A 419 33.85 6.33 -5.22
N GLY A 420 33.51 7.50 -4.69
CA GLY A 420 33.29 8.74 -5.43
C GLY A 420 34.57 9.47 -5.85
N GLU A 421 35.75 9.05 -5.37
CA GLU A 421 37.04 9.71 -5.68
C GLU A 421 37.29 10.02 -7.17
N PRO A 422 36.92 9.15 -8.14
CA PRO A 422 37.07 9.45 -9.57
C PRO A 422 36.30 10.69 -10.05
N TYR A 423 35.21 11.07 -9.38
CA TYR A 423 34.31 12.16 -9.79
C TYR A 423 34.67 13.53 -9.17
N LEU A 424 35.82 13.61 -8.48
CA LEU A 424 36.39 14.86 -7.98
C LEU A 424 37.02 15.73 -9.08
N ASP A 425 37.42 15.12 -10.20
CA ASP A 425 37.84 15.88 -11.36
C ASP A 425 36.61 16.48 -12.07
N ARG A 426 36.16 17.64 -11.58
CA ARG A 426 35.00 18.34 -12.14
C ARG A 426 35.28 18.95 -13.52
N ASP A 427 36.47 18.84 -14.09
CA ASP A 427 36.70 19.17 -15.51
C ASP A 427 36.37 18.00 -16.44
N ALA A 428 36.26 16.77 -15.90
CA ALA A 428 35.86 15.60 -16.66
C ALA A 428 34.36 15.59 -16.98
N ASP A 429 34.02 14.81 -18.02
CA ASP A 429 32.66 14.55 -18.47
C ASP A 429 32.22 13.17 -17.97
N PHE A 430 31.14 13.12 -17.19
CA PHE A 430 30.56 11.92 -16.58
C PHE A 430 29.08 12.17 -16.28
N PRO A 431 28.26 11.11 -16.20
CA PRO A 431 26.81 11.25 -15.98
C PRO A 431 26.49 11.79 -14.58
N TYR A 432 25.26 12.28 -14.40
CA TYR A 432 24.70 12.75 -13.11
C TYR A 432 25.40 13.95 -12.45
N LYS A 433 26.32 14.61 -13.16
CA LYS A 433 27.16 15.68 -12.63
C LYS A 433 26.37 16.97 -12.36
N ILE A 434 26.40 17.42 -11.10
CA ILE A 434 25.85 18.72 -10.70
C ILE A 434 26.94 19.80 -10.75
N ASP A 435 26.68 20.89 -11.47
CA ASP A 435 27.48 22.13 -11.47
C ASP A 435 26.61 23.39 -11.52
N GLU A 436 27.20 24.58 -11.48
CA GLU A 436 26.46 25.86 -11.42
C GLU A 436 25.59 26.15 -12.66
N ASN A 437 25.77 25.40 -13.76
CA ASN A 437 24.94 25.50 -14.95
C ASN A 437 23.89 24.37 -15.04
N ASP A 438 23.95 23.39 -14.15
CA ASP A 438 23.08 22.23 -14.13
C ASP A 438 21.62 22.59 -13.76
N LEU A 439 20.66 21.81 -14.25
CA LEU A 439 19.24 22.05 -13.97
C LEU A 439 18.90 21.82 -12.49
N CYS A 440 19.42 20.75 -11.89
CA CYS A 440 19.22 20.43 -10.48
C CYS A 440 19.70 21.58 -9.60
N TYR A 441 20.90 22.11 -9.86
CA TYR A 441 21.40 23.27 -9.14
C TYR A 441 20.45 24.47 -9.23
N LYS A 442 19.98 24.81 -10.43
CA LYS A 442 19.10 25.97 -10.65
C LYS A 442 17.80 25.85 -9.89
N LEU A 443 17.10 24.71 -10.01
CA LEU A 443 15.81 24.48 -9.37
C LEU A 443 15.94 24.58 -7.84
N PHE A 444 16.87 23.85 -7.22
CA PHE A 444 17.07 23.95 -5.78
C PHE A 444 17.40 25.38 -5.32
N THR A 445 18.25 26.12 -6.04
CA THR A 445 18.54 27.51 -5.67
C THR A 445 17.37 28.47 -5.87
N GLU A 446 16.48 28.21 -6.83
CA GLU A 446 15.26 29.00 -7.05
C GLU A 446 14.27 28.85 -5.89
N HIS A 447 14.17 27.66 -5.30
CA HIS A 447 13.41 27.39 -4.07
C HIS A 447 14.14 27.80 -2.77
N GLY A 448 15.32 28.42 -2.89
CA GLY A 448 16.04 29.01 -1.78
C GLY A 448 16.93 28.05 -0.99
N PHE A 449 17.34 26.93 -1.57
CA PHE A 449 18.38 26.07 -1.01
C PHE A 449 19.78 26.62 -1.31
N GLU A 450 20.72 26.32 -0.42
CA GLU A 450 22.15 26.48 -0.65
C GLU A 450 22.75 25.17 -1.14
N TRP A 451 23.65 25.25 -2.11
CA TRP A 451 24.35 24.08 -2.64
C TRP A 451 25.75 23.93 -2.05
N GLY A 452 26.05 22.75 -1.50
CA GLY A 452 27.31 22.41 -0.87
C GLY A 452 28.52 22.44 -1.81
N GLY A 453 28.30 22.26 -3.11
CA GLY A 453 29.33 22.41 -4.13
C GLY A 453 29.88 23.84 -4.26
N ALA A 454 29.15 24.85 -3.78
CA ALA A 454 29.59 26.25 -3.78
C ALA A 454 30.43 26.62 -2.54
N TRP A 455 30.50 25.77 -1.51
CA TRP A 455 31.19 26.09 -0.26
C TRP A 455 32.72 26.23 -0.43
N LYS A 456 33.35 27.02 0.43
CA LYS A 456 34.77 27.39 0.28
C LYS A 456 35.74 26.44 0.97
N ASN A 457 35.36 25.91 2.14
CA ASN A 457 36.27 25.16 3.02
C ASN A 457 36.20 23.65 2.84
N LEU A 458 35.13 23.18 2.21
CA LEU A 458 34.87 21.81 1.80
C LEU A 458 33.98 21.88 0.55
N LYS A 459 33.85 20.75 -0.14
CA LYS A 459 32.91 20.61 -1.24
C LYS A 459 31.96 19.47 -0.93
N ASP A 460 30.69 19.70 -1.14
CA ASP A 460 29.66 18.67 -0.96
C ASP A 460 28.74 18.74 -2.17
N TYR A 461 29.13 18.06 -3.26
CA TYR A 461 28.50 18.29 -4.56
C TYR A 461 27.08 17.73 -4.64
N GLN A 462 26.77 16.72 -3.83
CA GLN A 462 25.45 16.09 -3.72
C GLN A 462 24.45 16.95 -2.95
N HIS A 463 24.95 17.84 -2.08
CA HIS A 463 24.18 18.37 -0.97
C HIS A 463 23.49 19.70 -1.24
N PHE A 464 22.19 19.76 -0.94
CA PHE A 464 21.38 20.97 -0.91
C PHE A 464 20.74 21.13 0.47
N GLU A 465 20.84 22.31 1.06
CA GLU A 465 20.28 22.56 2.39
C GLU A 465 19.60 23.92 2.53
N ILE A 466 18.61 24.01 3.41
CA ILE A 466 17.99 25.29 3.77
C ILE A 466 18.97 26.18 4.56
N PRO A 467 19.09 27.48 4.26
CA PRO A 467 19.92 28.43 5.02
C PRO A 467 19.56 28.49 6.50
N ASP A 468 20.57 28.62 7.37
CA ASP A 468 20.39 28.69 8.83
C ASP A 468 19.43 29.84 9.24
N GLU A 469 19.42 30.97 8.51
CA GLU A 469 18.49 32.07 8.77
C GLU A 469 17.02 31.67 8.59
N LYS A 470 16.71 30.88 7.55
CA LYS A 470 15.34 30.41 7.27
C LYS A 470 14.90 29.37 8.30
N ILE A 471 15.83 28.49 8.74
CA ILE A 471 15.56 27.53 9.83
C ILE A 471 15.24 28.26 11.14
N ALA A 472 15.98 29.32 11.48
CA ALA A 472 15.75 30.10 12.69
C ALA A 472 14.37 30.81 12.72
N GLU A 473 13.76 31.05 11.56
CA GLU A 473 12.39 31.57 11.46
C GLU A 473 11.34 30.51 11.81
N TRP A 474 11.57 29.25 11.43
CA TRP A 474 10.66 28.13 11.71
C TRP A 474 10.83 27.58 13.13
N TYR A 475 12.07 27.54 13.60
CA TYR A 475 12.44 26.98 14.90
C TYR A 475 13.20 28.01 15.75
N PRO A 476 12.55 29.09 16.22
CA PRO A 476 13.22 30.18 16.94
C PRO A 476 13.70 29.81 18.36
N GLU A 477 13.26 28.67 18.89
CA GLU A 477 13.63 28.16 20.22
C GLU A 477 14.69 27.05 20.19
N ASN A 478 15.11 26.60 19.00
CA ASN A 478 16.17 25.62 18.76
C ASN A 478 17.34 26.27 18.01
#